data_AF-A0A970QRT7-F1
#
_entry.id   AF-A0A970QRT7-F1
#
_cell.length_a   1.000
_cell.length_b   1.000
_cell.length_c   1.000
_cell.angle_alpha   90.00
_cell.angle_beta   90.00
_cell.angle_gamma   90.00
#
_symmetry.space_group_name_H-M   'P 1'
#
loop_
_entity.id
_entity.type
_entity.pdbx_description
1 polymer ?
#
loop_
_entity_poly.entity_id
_entity_poly.type
_entity_poly.pdbx_seq_one_letter_code
_entity_poly.pdbx_strand_id
1 'polypeptide(L)' 'MISIGKVNSLKVVKILSFGIYLDAFEKGEILMPTQYVPANTKVGDIIDAFIYLDSEDKLIAT' A
#
# COMPACT_ATOMS: atom_id res chain seq x y z
N MET A 1 3.49 7.59 -10.81
CA MET A 1 2.57 6.70 -11.56
C MET A 1 2.79 5.29 -11.06
N ILE A 2 1.73 4.57 -10.67
CA ILE A 2 1.84 3.19 -10.17
C ILE A 2 1.73 2.19 -11.32
N SER A 3 2.37 1.03 -11.18
CA SER A 3 2.23 -0.10 -12.10
C SER A 3 1.64 -1.31 -11.39
N ILE A 4 0.49 -1.79 -11.87
CA ILE A 4 -0.12 -3.05 -11.39
C ILE A 4 0.74 -4.23 -11.86
N GLY A 5 0.87 -5.24 -11.00
CA GLY A 5 1.72 -6.42 -11.24
C GLY A 5 3.22 -6.15 -11.04
N LYS A 6 3.58 -5.04 -10.38
CA LYS A 6 4.96 -4.66 -10.08
C LYS A 6 5.09 -4.14 -8.65
N VAL A 7 6.32 -4.12 -8.17
CA VAL A 7 6.69 -3.42 -6.95
C VAL A 7 6.74 -1.92 -7.22
N ASN A 8 6.15 -1.12 -6.33
CA ASN A 8 6.12 0.33 -6.38
C ASN A 8 6.54 0.87 -5.01
N SER A 9 7.37 1.90 -4.99
CA SER A 9 7.74 2.61 -3.76
C SER A 9 6.67 3.66 -3.44
N LEU A 10 5.83 3.41 -2.43
CA LEU A 10 4.70 4.26 -2.08
C LEU A 10 4.86 4.82 -0.66
N LYS A 11 4.32 6.02 -0.44
CA LYS A 11 4.42 6.71 0.85
C LYS A 11 3.28 6.29 1.77
N VAL A 12 3.59 6.00 3.03
CA VAL A 12 2.59 5.76 4.07
C VAL A 12 1.89 7.06 4.44
N VAL A 13 0.57 7.11 4.25
CA VAL A 13 -0.25 8.29 4.58
C VAL A 13 -1.12 8.10 5.82
N LYS A 14 -1.42 6.85 6.18
CA LYS A 14 -2.27 6.53 7.32
C LYS A 14 -1.89 5.17 7.90
N ILE A 15 -1.96 5.03 9.22
CA ILE A 15 -1.77 3.77 9.93
C ILE A 15 -3.02 3.51 10.77
N LEU A 16 -3.58 2.31 10.65
CA LEU A 16 -4.74 1.83 11.38
C LEU A 16 -4.43 0.46 12.02
N SER A 17 -5.31 -0.02 12.89
CA SER A 17 -5.13 -1.31 13.58
C SER A 17 -5.06 -2.52 12.64
N PHE A 18 -5.65 -2.42 11.44
CA PHE A 18 -5.72 -3.49 10.46
C PHE A 18 -4.76 -3.33 9.26
N GLY A 19 -3.93 -2.28 9.24
CA GLY A 19 -2.99 -2.06 8.15
C GLY A 19 -2.62 -0.59 7.94
N ILE A 20 -2.01 -0.30 6.81
CA ILE A 20 -1.60 1.05 6.42
C ILE A 20 -2.18 1.42 5.07
N TYR A 21 -2.40 2.72 4.86
CA TYR A 21 -2.72 3.25 3.53
C TYR A 21 -1.47 3.86 2.91
N LEU A 22 -1.29 3.53 1.64
CA LEU A 22 -0.21 4.00 0.78
C LEU A 22 -0.75 4.97 -0.26
N ASP A 23 -0.05 6.08 -0.47
CA ASP A 23 -0.37 7.06 -1.52
C ASP A 23 -0.07 6.48 -2.90
N ALA A 24 -1.11 6.20 -3.67
CA ALA A 24 -1.04 5.67 -5.02
C ALA A 24 -1.27 6.75 -6.09
N PHE A 25 -1.01 8.02 -5.75
CA PHE A 25 -1.16 9.17 -6.63
C PHE A 25 -2.60 9.27 -7.19
N GLU A 26 -2.75 9.31 -8.52
CA GLU A 26 -4.05 9.40 -9.20
C GLU A 26 -4.97 8.19 -8.98
N LYS A 27 -4.45 7.08 -8.42
CA LYS A 27 -5.24 5.89 -8.08
C LYS A 27 -5.81 5.95 -6.65
N GLY A 28 -5.53 7.01 -5.90
CA GLY A 28 -6.04 7.22 -4.54
C GLY A 28 -5.15 6.57 -3.49
N GLU A 29 -5.78 6.01 -2.45
CA GLU A 29 -5.09 5.29 -1.37
C GLU A 29 -5.24 3.78 -1.55
N ILE A 30 -4.14 3.02 -1.37
CA ILE A 30 -4.16 1.55 -1.40
C ILE A 30 -3.93 1.01 0.00
N LEU A 31 -4.72 0.02 0.40
CA LEU A 31 -4.55 -0.67 1.68
C LEU A 31 -3.47 -1.74 1.57
N MET A 32 -2.50 -1.69 2.49
CA MET A 32 -1.61 -2.80 2.81
C MET A 32 -2.03 -3.40 4.17
N PRO A 33 -2.55 -4.65 4.19
CA PRO A 33 -2.97 -5.31 5.42
C PRO A 33 -1.81 -5.49 6.41
N THR A 34 -2.12 -5.45 7.71
CA THR A 34 -1.11 -5.47 8.81
C THR A 34 -0.11 -6.63 8.72
N GLN A 35 -0.51 -7.77 8.15
CA GLN A 35 0.36 -8.96 7.99
C GLN A 35 1.53 -8.75 7.02
N TYR A 36 1.47 -7.72 6.18
CA TYR A 36 2.51 -7.33 5.22
C TYR A 36 3.26 -6.06 5.65
N VAL A 37 2.83 -5.40 6.72
CA VAL A 37 3.41 -4.13 7.16
C VAL A 37 4.75 -4.39 7.86
N PRO A 38 5.85 -3.76 7.41
CA PRO A 38 7.13 -3.86 8.10
C PRO A 38 7.06 -3.33 9.53
N ALA A 39 7.82 -3.96 10.43
CA ALA A 39 7.90 -3.50 11.82
C ALA A 39 8.39 -2.05 11.91
N ASN A 40 7.85 -1.30 12.87
CA ASN A 40 8.18 0.11 13.12
C ASN A 40 7.86 1.09 11.97
N THR A 41 7.00 0.70 11.01
CA THR A 41 6.48 1.60 9.97
C THR A 41 5.82 2.84 10.59
N LYS A 42 6.12 4.02 10.04
CA LYS A 42 5.54 5.30 10.44
C LYS A 42 4.89 6.00 9.26
N VAL A 43 3.97 6.92 9.57
CA VAL A 43 3.41 7.83 8.55
C VAL A 43 4.55 8.66 7.98
N GLY A 44 4.63 8.72 6.66
CA GLY A 44 5.69 9.40 5.93
C GLY A 44 6.78 8.50 5.37
N ASP A 45 6.90 7.26 5.87
CA ASP A 45 7.86 6.28 5.35
C ASP A 45 7.51 5.89 3.91
N ILE A 46 8.53 5.42 3.17
CA ILE A 46 8.37 4.87 1.84
C ILE A 46 8.53 3.36 1.93
N ILE A 47 7.55 2.63 1.39
CA ILE A 47 7.53 1.17 1.40
C ILE A 47 7.45 0.67 -0.04
N ASP A 48 8.27 -0.33 -0.35
CA ASP A 48 8.19 -1.09 -1.58
C ASP A 48 7.05 -2.10 -1.46
N ALA A 49 5.98 -1.87 -2.23
CA ALA A 49 4.74 -2.64 -2.19
C ALA A 49 4.45 -3.25 -3.56
N PHE A 50 4.14 -4.54 -3.61
CA PHE A 50 3.61 -5.18 -4.81
C PHE A 50 2.13 -4.88 -4.96
N ILE A 51 1.74 -4.29 -6.10
CA ILE A 51 0.36 -3.85 -6.33
C ILE A 51 -0.37 -4.84 -7.25
N TYR A 52 -1.54 -5.32 -6.82
CA TYR A 52 -2.40 -6.21 -7.60
C TYR A 52 -3.89 -5.92 -7.36
N LEU A 53 -4.75 -6.56 -8.15
CA LEU A 53 -6.21 -6.52 -7.97
C LEU A 53 -6.65 -7.80 -7.25
N ASP A 54 -7.47 -7.67 -6.21
CA ASP A 54 -8.12 -8.82 -5.59
C ASP A 54 -9.29 -9.35 -6.43
N SER A 55 -10.00 -10.35 -5.90
CA SER A 55 -11.16 -10.96 -6.58
C SER A 55 -12.36 -10.02 -6.78
N GLU A 56 -12.37 -8.86 -6.14
CA GLU A 56 -13.40 -7.83 -6.25
C GLU A 56 -12.92 -6.60 -7.05
N ASP A 57 -11.84 -6.74 -7.83
CA ASP A 57 -11.20 -5.67 -8.60
C ASP A 57 -10.73 -4.48 -7.72
N LYS A 58 -10.44 -4.71 -6.43
CA LYS A 58 -9.87 -3.70 -5.54
C LYS A 58 -8.35 -3.74 -5.59
N LEU A 59 -7.73 -2.57 -5.64
CA LEU A 59 -6.27 -2.45 -5.55
C LEU A 59 -5.79 -2.79 -4.14
N ILE A 60 -4.88 -3.76 -4.05
CA ILE A 60 -4.25 -4.21 -2.81
C ILE A 60 -2.73 -4.13 -2.92
N ALA A 61 -2.09 -3.82 -1.79
CA ALA A 61 -0.64 -3.80 -1.62
C ALA A 61 -0.19 -4.91 -0.65
N THR A 62 0.90 -5.60 -1.01
CA THR A 62 1.58 -6.62 -0.18
C THR A 62 3.08 -6.43 -0.21
#